data_AF-A0A136NMG8-F1
#
_entry.id   AF-A0A136NMG8-F1
#
_cell.length_a   1.000
_cell.length_b   1.000
_cell.length_c   1.000
_cell.angle_alpha   90.00
_cell.angle_beta   90.00
_cell.angle_gamma   90.00
#
_symmetry.space_group_name_H-M   'P 1'
#
loop_
_entity.id
_entity.type
_entity.pdbx_description
1 polymer ?
#
loop_
_entity_poly.entity_id
_entity_poly.type
_entity_poly.pdbx_seq_one_letter_code
_entity_poly.pdbx_strand_id
1 'polypeptide(L)'
;MKNAYYIKHREAGFENKTYKQIAQEMFALADGGVMSAKKDGLVNMGGFLALKDKKLADECTNLLIITEGFATYGGLSGRSMEAIAVGLQEVFEPAYLQYRIRSTAYLGEKLYKMGVPLIYPIGGHAVYIDAKAFYPHIPVSEYPGQAMVCELYIKGGIRSVEIGSVMFGKYDKEGKLIPAPNELVRLAIPRRVYTQSHIEYVIEVFEKMFEGKDKVRGVKIIEEPEFLRHFTAKFERL
;
A
#
# COMPACT_ATOMS: atom_id res chain seq x y z
N MET A 1 0.53 -13.75 1.61
CA MET A 1 0.74 -14.30 2.96
C MET A 1 -0.23 -13.70 3.97
N LYS A 2 -0.42 -12.37 4.01
CA LYS A 2 -1.49 -11.76 4.86
C LYS A 2 -2.90 -12.30 4.59
N ASN A 3 -3.22 -12.64 3.34
CA ASN A 3 -4.51 -13.25 3.00
C ASN A 3 -4.70 -14.60 3.70
N ALA A 4 -3.63 -15.41 3.81
CA ALA A 4 -3.67 -16.66 4.55
C ALA A 4 -3.99 -16.44 6.03
N TYR A 5 -3.54 -15.32 6.62
CA TYR A 5 -3.97 -14.92 7.96
C TYR A 5 -5.48 -14.69 8.02
N TYR A 6 -6.03 -13.87 7.13
CA TYR A 6 -7.46 -13.60 7.14
C TYR A 6 -8.30 -14.84 6.86
N ILE A 7 -7.92 -15.68 5.89
CA ILE A 7 -8.61 -16.94 5.59
C ILE A 7 -8.64 -17.82 6.84
N LYS A 8 -7.48 -18.04 7.49
CA LYS A 8 -7.41 -18.86 8.71
C LYS A 8 -8.38 -18.41 9.81
N HIS A 9 -8.55 -17.10 9.98
CA HIS A 9 -9.30 -16.51 11.10
C HIS A 9 -10.74 -16.13 10.74
N ARG A 10 -11.13 -16.17 9.46
CA ARG A 10 -12.44 -15.66 9.00
C ARG A 10 -13.20 -16.64 8.12
N GLU A 11 -12.56 -17.69 7.63
CA GLU A 11 -13.17 -18.70 6.76
C GLU A 11 -13.25 -20.03 7.50
N ALA A 12 -14.46 -20.59 7.58
CA ALA A 12 -14.70 -21.85 8.28
C ALA A 12 -13.94 -23.00 7.59
N GLY A 13 -13.34 -23.88 8.37
CA GLY A 13 -12.59 -25.06 7.89
C GLY A 13 -11.09 -24.83 7.70
N PHE A 14 -10.58 -23.62 7.96
CA PHE A 14 -9.16 -23.27 7.87
C PHE A 14 -8.47 -23.13 9.24
N GLU A 15 -9.19 -23.32 10.35
CA GLU A 15 -8.75 -23.07 11.71
C GLU A 15 -7.54 -23.93 12.10
N ASN A 16 -7.44 -25.15 11.55
CA ASN A 16 -6.36 -26.09 11.84
C ASN A 16 -5.23 -26.07 10.80
N LYS A 17 -5.36 -25.32 9.69
CA LYS A 17 -4.31 -25.24 8.66
C LYS A 17 -3.23 -24.23 9.03
N THR A 18 -1.97 -24.53 8.71
CA THR A 18 -0.88 -23.54 8.83
C THR A 18 -1.04 -22.46 7.76
N TYR A 19 -0.53 -21.25 8.00
CA TYR A 19 -0.59 -20.17 7.00
C TYR A 19 0.09 -20.55 5.67
N LYS A 20 1.12 -21.40 5.72
CA LYS A 20 1.80 -21.94 4.55
C LYS A 20 0.90 -22.86 3.74
N GLN A 21 0.18 -23.78 4.39
CA GLN A 21 -0.79 -24.66 3.70
C GLN A 21 -1.89 -23.84 3.01
N ILE A 22 -2.42 -22.82 3.69
CA ILE A 22 -3.44 -21.93 3.10
C ILE A 22 -2.87 -21.21 1.87
N ALA A 23 -1.66 -20.66 1.96
CA ALA A 23 -1.04 -20.01 0.82
C ALA A 23 -0.78 -20.99 -0.35
N GLN A 24 -0.38 -22.23 -0.07
CA GLN A 24 -0.21 -23.27 -1.09
C GLN A 24 -1.54 -23.60 -1.78
N GLU A 25 -2.64 -23.70 -1.04
CA GLU A 25 -3.97 -23.89 -1.61
C GLU A 25 -4.40 -22.71 -2.47
N MET A 26 -4.16 -21.47 -2.01
CA MET A 26 -4.41 -20.28 -2.83
C MET A 26 -3.63 -20.30 -4.15
N PHE A 27 -2.34 -20.68 -4.12
CA PHE A 27 -1.53 -20.76 -5.32
C PHE A 27 -1.87 -21.97 -6.19
N ALA A 28 -2.41 -23.05 -5.63
CA ALA A 28 -2.87 -24.21 -6.39
C ALA A 28 -4.02 -23.84 -7.35
N LEU A 29 -4.84 -22.83 -6.99
CA LEU A 29 -5.94 -22.30 -7.80
C LEU A 29 -5.49 -21.39 -8.97
N ALA A 30 -4.20 -21.07 -9.09
CA ALA A 30 -3.68 -20.18 -10.12
C ALA A 30 -2.73 -20.90 -11.08
N ASP A 31 -2.63 -20.45 -12.33
CA ASP A 31 -1.68 -20.98 -13.31
C ASP A 31 -0.28 -20.35 -13.22
N GLY A 32 -0.18 -19.27 -12.44
CA GLY A 32 1.07 -18.58 -12.18
C GLY A 32 0.91 -17.45 -11.18
N GLY A 33 2.02 -16.77 -10.87
CA GLY A 33 2.06 -15.66 -9.94
C GLY A 33 3.22 -14.73 -10.22
N VAL A 34 2.94 -13.43 -10.18
CA VAL A 34 3.96 -12.37 -10.18
C VAL A 34 4.13 -11.88 -8.75
N MET A 35 5.33 -12.04 -8.19
CA MET A 35 5.61 -11.71 -6.80
C MET A 35 6.57 -10.53 -6.72
N SER A 36 6.14 -9.47 -6.02
CA SER A 36 7.06 -8.45 -5.50
C SER A 36 7.52 -8.87 -4.11
N ALA A 37 8.76 -9.36 -4.00
CA ALA A 37 9.33 -9.80 -2.73
C ALA A 37 9.55 -8.63 -1.75
N LYS A 38 9.57 -7.39 -2.27
CA LYS A 38 9.56 -6.13 -1.50
C LYS A 38 8.40 -6.00 -0.51
N LYS A 39 7.36 -6.83 -0.64
CA LYS A 39 6.19 -6.85 0.23
C LYS A 39 6.28 -7.98 1.26
N ASP A 40 5.61 -9.09 1.01
CA ASP A 40 5.55 -10.25 1.92
C ASP A 40 6.78 -11.17 1.76
N GLY A 41 7.79 -10.78 0.97
CA GLY A 41 9.10 -11.44 0.97
C GLY A 41 10.08 -10.85 1.98
N LEU A 42 9.68 -9.84 2.77
CA LEU A 42 10.47 -9.22 3.84
C LEU A 42 11.85 -8.67 3.44
N VAL A 43 12.00 -8.31 2.17
CA VAL A 43 13.25 -7.79 1.61
C VAL A 43 13.09 -6.38 1.05
N ASN A 44 14.23 -5.71 0.81
CA ASN A 44 14.26 -4.36 0.26
C ASN A 44 14.14 -4.32 -1.27
N MET A 45 14.53 -5.40 -1.95
CA MET A 45 14.47 -5.53 -3.40
C MET A 45 14.23 -6.98 -3.81
N GLY A 46 13.68 -7.15 -5.01
CA GLY A 46 13.50 -8.42 -5.70
C GLY A 46 12.05 -8.80 -5.95
N GLY A 47 11.91 -9.80 -6.81
CA GLY A 47 10.66 -10.37 -7.25
C GLY A 47 10.93 -11.58 -8.13
N PHE A 48 9.88 -12.31 -8.45
CA PHE A 48 9.97 -13.46 -9.34
C PHE A 48 8.62 -13.73 -10.02
N LEU A 49 8.70 -14.45 -11.13
CA LEU A 49 7.56 -14.99 -11.85
C LEU A 49 7.56 -16.51 -11.64
N ALA A 50 6.42 -17.07 -11.24
CA ALA A 50 6.20 -18.50 -11.16
C ALA A 50 5.07 -18.88 -12.13
N LEU A 51 5.26 -19.92 -12.93
CA LEU A 51 4.31 -20.38 -13.95
C LEU A 51 4.23 -21.90 -13.93
N LYS A 52 3.02 -22.44 -14.13
CA LYS A 52 2.80 -23.89 -14.32
C LYS A 52 3.08 -24.31 -15.76
N ASP A 53 2.73 -23.47 -16.74
CA ASP A 53 2.92 -23.78 -18.16
C ASP A 53 4.38 -23.62 -18.56
N LYS A 54 4.97 -24.72 -19.04
CA LYS A 54 6.40 -24.75 -19.41
C LYS A 54 6.68 -23.87 -20.63
N LYS A 55 5.81 -23.87 -21.65
CA LYS A 55 6.05 -23.11 -22.88
C LYS A 55 6.11 -21.61 -22.58
N LEU A 56 5.16 -21.12 -21.79
CA LEU A 56 5.13 -19.74 -21.33
C LEU A 56 6.33 -19.41 -20.43
N ALA A 57 6.74 -20.34 -19.56
CA ALA A 57 7.94 -20.15 -18.74
C ALA A 57 9.21 -20.00 -19.59
N ASP A 58 9.35 -20.78 -20.67
CA ASP A 58 10.47 -20.69 -21.59
C ASP A 58 10.45 -19.35 -22.35
N GLU A 59 9.27 -18.92 -22.84
CA GLU A 59 9.10 -17.61 -23.49
C GLU A 59 9.44 -16.44 -22.56
N CYS A 60 8.96 -16.47 -21.31
CA CYS A 60 9.29 -15.47 -20.31
C CYS A 60 10.78 -15.49 -19.93
N THR A 61 11.43 -16.66 -19.90
CA THR A 61 12.87 -16.78 -19.62
C THR A 61 13.71 -16.14 -20.73
N ASN A 62 13.31 -16.33 -22.00
CA ASN A 62 13.96 -15.67 -23.13
C ASN A 62 13.85 -14.14 -23.02
N LEU A 63 12.69 -13.62 -22.63
CA LEU A 63 12.51 -12.18 -22.41
C LEU A 63 13.33 -11.68 -21.21
N LEU A 64 13.33 -12.42 -20.09
CA LEU A 64 14.11 -12.10 -18.88
C LEU A 64 15.60 -11.90 -19.20
N ILE A 65 16.18 -12.79 -20.01
CA ILE A 65 17.59 -12.69 -20.43
C ILE A 65 17.88 -11.35 -21.14
N ILE A 66 16.93 -10.85 -21.91
CA ILE A 66 17.05 -9.60 -22.66
C ILE A 66 16.85 -8.37 -21.76
N THR A 67 15.94 -8.43 -20.80
CA THR A 67 15.48 -7.24 -20.07
C THR A 67 16.04 -7.09 -18.66
N GLU A 68 16.29 -8.18 -17.94
CA GLU A 68 16.61 -8.15 -16.50
C GLU A 68 17.97 -8.80 -16.19
N GLY A 69 18.28 -9.93 -16.83
CA GLY A 69 19.50 -10.71 -16.61
C GLY A 69 19.30 -12.21 -16.84
N PHE A 70 20.35 -13.00 -16.64
CA PHE A 70 20.32 -14.44 -16.95
C PHE A 70 19.33 -15.22 -16.07
N ALA A 71 18.86 -16.37 -16.56
CA ALA A 71 17.79 -17.19 -15.97
C ALA A 71 18.01 -17.58 -14.49
N THR A 72 19.25 -17.66 -14.03
CA THR A 72 19.58 -18.08 -12.66
C THR A 72 19.64 -16.94 -11.64
N TYR A 73 19.54 -15.67 -12.08
CA TYR A 73 19.58 -14.54 -11.15
C TYR A 73 18.60 -13.40 -11.49
N GLY A 74 18.18 -13.23 -12.75
CA GLY A 74 17.10 -12.32 -13.15
C GLY A 74 17.25 -10.89 -12.62
N GLY A 75 18.45 -10.31 -12.75
CA GLY A 75 18.76 -8.97 -12.25
C GLY A 75 19.01 -8.86 -10.74
N LEU A 76 19.00 -9.98 -10.00
CA LEU A 76 19.24 -10.01 -8.56
C LEU A 76 20.67 -10.43 -8.23
N SER A 77 21.24 -9.82 -7.19
CA SER A 77 22.46 -10.35 -6.59
C SER A 77 22.16 -11.65 -5.82
N GLY A 78 23.14 -12.56 -5.73
CA GLY A 78 22.98 -13.82 -4.98
C GLY A 78 22.49 -13.62 -3.55
N ARG A 79 23.05 -12.61 -2.83
CA ARG A 79 22.60 -12.23 -1.48
C ARG A 79 21.13 -11.77 -1.42
N SER A 80 20.62 -11.15 -2.49
CA SER A 80 19.22 -10.73 -2.56
C SER A 80 18.30 -11.94 -2.72
N MET A 81 18.70 -12.92 -3.55
CA MET A 81 17.97 -14.19 -3.68
C MET A 81 17.93 -14.95 -2.36
N GLU A 82 19.06 -15.00 -1.64
CA GLU A 82 19.12 -15.64 -0.32
C GLU A 82 18.20 -14.95 0.69
N ALA A 83 18.23 -13.61 0.77
CA ALA A 83 17.36 -12.86 1.65
C ALA A 83 15.86 -13.06 1.32
N ILE A 84 15.51 -13.21 0.02
CA ILE A 84 14.14 -13.54 -0.39
C ILE A 84 13.76 -14.94 0.10
N ALA A 85 14.63 -15.93 -0.08
CA ALA A 85 14.38 -17.30 0.36
C ALA A 85 14.12 -17.37 1.88
N VAL A 86 14.96 -16.70 2.68
CA VAL A 86 14.78 -16.59 4.13
C VAL A 86 13.49 -15.85 4.48
N GLY A 87 13.25 -14.68 3.88
CA GLY A 87 12.07 -13.87 4.16
C GLY A 87 10.74 -14.57 3.81
N LEU A 88 10.73 -15.42 2.77
CA LEU A 88 9.58 -16.25 2.40
C LEU A 88 9.31 -17.39 3.38
N GLN A 89 10.29 -17.82 4.20
CA GLN A 89 10.02 -18.71 5.34
C GLN A 89 9.51 -17.90 6.53
N GLU A 90 10.21 -16.84 6.91
CA GLU A 90 9.89 -16.00 8.08
C GLU A 90 8.47 -15.41 8.02
N VAL A 91 7.99 -15.04 6.84
CA VAL A 91 6.67 -14.41 6.68
C VAL A 91 5.50 -15.32 7.13
N PHE A 92 5.71 -16.63 7.21
CA PHE A 92 4.68 -17.57 7.69
C PHE A 92 4.69 -17.78 9.20
N GLU A 93 5.63 -17.16 9.93
CA GLU A 93 5.69 -17.24 11.39
C GLU A 93 4.41 -16.66 12.03
N PRO A 94 3.68 -17.42 12.87
CA PRO A 94 2.40 -16.98 13.40
C PRO A 94 2.46 -15.68 14.20
N ALA A 95 3.46 -15.54 15.07
CA ALA A 95 3.65 -14.35 15.88
C ALA A 95 3.93 -13.11 15.00
N TYR A 96 4.72 -13.29 13.93
CA TYR A 96 4.99 -12.22 12.98
C TYR A 96 3.70 -11.74 12.28
N LEU A 97 2.91 -12.67 11.72
CA LEU A 97 1.67 -12.31 11.03
C LEU A 97 0.65 -11.65 11.96
N GLN A 98 0.49 -12.18 13.17
CA GLN A 98 -0.40 -11.61 14.18
C GLN A 98 0.03 -10.19 14.54
N TYR A 99 1.31 -9.98 14.88
CA TYR A 99 1.87 -8.66 15.17
C TYR A 99 1.60 -7.70 14.00
N ARG A 100 1.96 -8.11 12.78
CA ARG A 100 1.83 -7.29 11.57
C ARG A 100 0.41 -6.80 11.33
N ILE A 101 -0.57 -7.70 11.45
CA ILE A 101 -1.98 -7.39 11.22
C ILE A 101 -2.53 -6.55 12.36
N ARG A 102 -2.21 -6.90 13.62
CA ARG A 102 -2.67 -6.14 14.78
C ARG A 102 -2.16 -4.71 14.78
N SER A 103 -0.89 -4.46 14.42
CA SER A 103 -0.33 -3.10 14.40
C SER A 103 -1.07 -2.18 13.41
N THR A 104 -1.50 -2.70 12.25
CA THR A 104 -2.29 -1.90 11.28
C THR A 104 -3.73 -1.73 11.74
N ALA A 105 -4.34 -2.80 12.27
CA ALA A 105 -5.69 -2.74 12.82
C ALA A 105 -5.79 -1.75 13.99
N TYR A 106 -4.80 -1.73 14.90
CA TYR A 106 -4.75 -0.82 16.04
C TYR A 106 -4.81 0.65 15.62
N LEU A 107 -3.98 1.06 14.64
CA LEU A 107 -4.03 2.41 14.08
C LEU A 107 -5.43 2.73 13.56
N GLY A 108 -5.97 1.88 12.67
CA GLY A 108 -7.25 2.14 12.04
C GLY A 108 -8.43 2.12 13.00
N GLU A 109 -8.43 1.24 14.02
CA GLU A 109 -9.45 1.20 15.07
C GLU A 109 -9.45 2.48 15.91
N LYS A 110 -8.27 3.02 16.24
CA LYS A 110 -8.15 4.26 17.01
C LYS A 110 -8.60 5.46 16.21
N LEU A 111 -8.16 5.57 14.95
CA LEU A 111 -8.61 6.64 14.05
C LEU A 111 -10.13 6.57 13.78
N TYR A 112 -10.68 5.37 13.58
CA TYR A 112 -12.11 5.17 13.40
C TYR A 112 -12.91 5.64 14.62
N LYS A 113 -12.49 5.26 15.84
CA LYS A 113 -13.11 5.71 17.10
C LYS A 113 -13.00 7.21 17.32
N MET A 114 -11.95 7.85 16.81
CA MET A 114 -11.77 9.30 16.83
C MET A 114 -12.69 10.03 15.84
N GLY A 115 -13.36 9.32 14.93
CA GLY A 115 -14.23 9.90 13.91
C GLY A 115 -13.51 10.25 12.60
N VAL A 116 -12.29 9.73 12.38
CA VAL A 116 -11.62 9.86 11.09
C VAL A 116 -12.32 8.96 10.06
N PRO A 117 -12.83 9.51 8.94
CA PRO A 117 -13.46 8.71 7.90
C PRO A 117 -12.40 7.90 7.17
N LEU A 118 -12.60 6.58 7.09
CA LEU A 118 -11.63 5.64 6.55
C LEU A 118 -12.31 4.40 6.00
N ILE A 119 -11.60 3.65 5.16
CA ILE A 119 -12.06 2.35 4.68
C ILE A 119 -12.01 1.34 5.82
N TYR A 120 -13.15 0.72 6.10
CA TYR A 120 -13.34 -0.28 7.14
C TYR A 120 -14.00 -1.54 6.56
N PRO A 121 -13.57 -2.78 6.91
CA PRO A 121 -12.53 -3.12 7.89
C PRO A 121 -11.10 -2.83 7.42
N ILE A 122 -10.19 -2.66 8.39
CA ILE A 122 -8.79 -2.31 8.12
C ILE A 122 -8.07 -3.46 7.41
N GLY A 123 -7.48 -3.15 6.26
CA GLY A 123 -6.68 -4.09 5.48
C GLY A 123 -5.33 -4.39 6.14
N GLY A 124 -4.70 -5.49 5.73
CA GLY A 124 -3.51 -5.97 6.41
C GLY A 124 -2.22 -5.19 6.13
N HIS A 125 -2.24 -3.99 5.54
CA HIS A 125 -0.99 -3.28 5.26
C HIS A 125 -0.98 -1.77 5.32
N ALA A 126 -2.15 -1.16 5.31
CA ALA A 126 -2.29 0.27 5.40
C ALA A 126 -3.67 0.58 5.96
N VAL A 127 -3.79 1.79 6.49
CA VAL A 127 -5.08 2.45 6.74
C VAL A 127 -5.31 3.43 5.59
N TYR A 128 -6.54 3.47 5.06
CA TYR A 128 -6.91 4.34 3.95
C TYR A 128 -7.94 5.35 4.47
N ILE A 129 -7.55 6.61 4.56
CA ILE A 129 -8.37 7.72 5.03
C ILE A 129 -9.14 8.30 3.84
N ASP A 130 -10.43 8.57 3.99
CA ASP A 130 -11.21 9.29 2.99
C ASP A 130 -11.00 10.81 3.21
N ALA A 131 -10.15 11.41 2.39
CA ALA A 131 -9.78 12.82 2.53
C ALA A 131 -10.93 13.75 2.14
N LYS A 132 -11.80 13.35 1.20
CA LYS A 132 -12.97 14.15 0.80
C LYS A 132 -13.97 14.22 1.95
N ALA A 133 -14.20 13.11 2.65
CA ALA A 133 -15.05 13.10 3.84
C ALA A 133 -14.41 13.85 5.02
N PHE A 134 -13.07 13.82 5.16
CA PHE A 134 -12.38 14.55 6.23
C PHE A 134 -12.40 16.07 6.01
N TYR A 135 -12.23 16.51 4.76
CA TYR A 135 -12.25 17.91 4.31
C TYR A 135 -13.41 18.20 3.32
N PRO A 136 -14.67 18.22 3.79
CA PRO A 136 -15.84 18.36 2.91
C PRO A 136 -15.91 19.71 2.20
N HIS A 137 -15.20 20.73 2.69
CA HIS A 137 -15.13 22.07 2.10
C HIS A 137 -14.11 22.21 0.97
N ILE A 138 -13.23 21.23 0.77
CA ILE A 138 -12.24 21.23 -0.32
C ILE A 138 -12.83 20.46 -1.51
N PRO A 139 -13.17 21.12 -2.63
CA PRO A 139 -13.67 20.42 -3.80
C PRO A 139 -12.59 19.51 -4.40
N VAL A 140 -13.00 18.42 -5.06
CA VAL A 140 -12.07 17.40 -5.59
C VAL A 140 -11.07 17.98 -6.62
N SER A 141 -11.46 19.03 -7.34
CA SER A 141 -10.58 19.79 -8.24
C SER A 141 -9.40 20.46 -7.55
N GLU A 142 -9.45 20.60 -6.22
CA GLU A 142 -8.38 21.14 -5.38
C GLU A 142 -7.68 20.04 -4.56
N TYR A 143 -7.84 18.78 -4.95
CA TYR A 143 -7.08 17.62 -4.48
C TYR A 143 -7.01 17.48 -2.95
N PRO A 144 -8.14 17.20 -2.26
CA PRO A 144 -8.20 17.08 -0.80
C PRO A 144 -7.24 16.00 -0.25
N GLY A 145 -7.05 14.90 -1.00
CA GLY A 145 -6.07 13.87 -0.64
C GLY A 145 -4.65 14.41 -0.57
N GLN A 146 -4.24 15.23 -1.54
CA GLN A 146 -2.90 15.80 -1.57
C GLN A 146 -2.72 16.87 -0.49
N ALA A 147 -3.75 17.69 -0.23
CA ALA A 147 -3.75 18.63 0.88
C ALA A 147 -3.55 17.90 2.23
N MET A 148 -4.23 16.77 2.45
CA MET A 148 -4.05 15.94 3.65
C MET A 148 -2.62 15.39 3.77
N VAL A 149 -2.02 14.91 2.67
CA VAL A 149 -0.61 14.45 2.67
C VAL A 149 0.32 15.57 3.11
N CYS A 150 0.12 16.79 2.61
CA CYS A 150 0.89 17.96 3.03
C CYS A 150 0.68 18.31 4.51
N GLU A 151 -0.56 18.28 5.01
CA GLU A 151 -0.87 18.55 6.43
C GLU A 151 -0.23 17.53 7.38
N LEU A 152 -0.29 16.23 7.05
CA LEU A 152 0.39 15.18 7.82
C LEU A 152 1.90 15.42 7.93
N TYR A 153 2.52 15.87 6.84
CA TYR A 153 3.94 16.18 6.83
C TYR A 153 4.25 17.46 7.62
N ILE A 154 3.49 18.54 7.43
CA ILE A 154 3.73 19.83 8.09
C ILE A 154 3.48 19.75 9.61
N LYS A 155 2.39 19.12 10.04
CA LYS A 155 2.01 19.03 11.46
C LYS A 155 2.76 17.94 12.21
N GLY A 156 3.19 16.87 11.52
CA GLY A 156 3.69 15.66 12.16
C GLY A 156 4.96 15.06 11.57
N GLY A 157 5.51 15.62 10.49
CA GLY A 157 6.62 14.97 9.77
C GLY A 157 6.25 13.60 9.18
N ILE A 158 4.96 13.26 9.09
CA ILE A 158 4.48 11.96 8.62
C ILE A 158 4.31 12.01 7.11
N ARG A 159 5.10 11.20 6.40
CA ARG A 159 4.92 11.04 4.95
C ARG A 159 3.92 9.92 4.67
N SER A 160 2.79 10.30 4.10
CA SER A 160 1.79 9.39 3.52
C SER A 160 1.76 9.51 2.00
N VAL A 161 0.78 8.90 1.34
CA VAL A 161 0.62 8.99 -0.12
C VAL A 161 -0.85 9.13 -0.47
N GLU A 162 -1.12 10.03 -1.42
CA GLU A 162 -2.44 10.19 -2.03
C GLU A 162 -2.72 9.01 -2.98
N ILE A 163 -3.96 8.52 -2.95
CA ILE A 163 -4.51 7.51 -3.84
C ILE A 163 -5.90 7.98 -4.23
N GLY A 164 -5.94 9.02 -5.05
CA GLY A 164 -7.15 9.69 -5.48
C GLY A 164 -6.99 10.37 -6.83
N SER A 165 -7.59 11.55 -6.98
CA SER A 165 -7.60 12.25 -8.25
C SER A 165 -6.21 12.70 -8.72
N VAL A 166 -5.22 12.90 -7.86
CA VAL A 166 -3.85 13.17 -8.33
C VAL A 166 -3.29 11.92 -9.01
N MET A 167 -3.43 10.74 -8.40
CA MET A 167 -2.90 9.48 -8.94
C MET A 167 -3.67 8.95 -10.15
N PHE A 168 -5.00 9.01 -10.12
CA PHE A 168 -5.87 8.31 -11.08
C PHE A 168 -6.87 9.21 -11.82
N GLY A 169 -6.92 10.49 -11.48
CA GLY A 169 -7.75 11.44 -12.21
C GLY A 169 -7.25 11.60 -13.65
N LYS A 170 -8.18 11.95 -14.54
CA LYS A 170 -7.95 12.18 -15.97
C LYS A 170 -8.49 13.55 -16.35
N TYR A 171 -8.29 13.96 -17.59
CA TYR A 171 -8.95 15.14 -18.16
C TYR A 171 -9.88 14.72 -19.29
N ASP A 172 -11.02 15.40 -19.41
CA ASP A 172 -11.87 15.31 -20.59
C ASP A 172 -11.29 16.14 -21.76
N LYS A 173 -12.02 16.21 -22.87
CA LYS A 173 -11.56 16.92 -24.08
C LYS A 173 -11.45 18.43 -23.87
N GLU A 174 -12.21 18.95 -22.91
CA GLU A 174 -12.28 20.35 -22.52
C GLU A 174 -11.24 20.71 -21.44
N GLY A 175 -10.42 19.73 -21.01
CA GLY A 175 -9.38 19.93 -20.00
C GLY A 175 -9.90 19.93 -18.56
N LYS A 176 -11.14 19.53 -18.32
CA LYS A 176 -11.73 19.44 -16.98
C LYS A 176 -11.39 18.11 -16.33
N LEU A 177 -11.09 18.15 -15.04
CA LEU A 177 -10.76 16.97 -14.24
C LEU A 177 -11.94 15.99 -14.20
N ILE A 178 -11.69 14.77 -14.68
CA ILE A 178 -12.46 13.57 -14.40
C ILE A 178 -11.85 12.94 -13.14
N PRO A 179 -12.51 13.02 -11.98
CA PRO A 179 -11.93 12.60 -10.72
C PRO A 179 -11.81 11.07 -10.61
N ALA A 180 -10.95 10.62 -9.69
CA ALA A 180 -10.94 9.23 -9.27
C ALA A 180 -12.23 8.88 -8.49
N PRO A 181 -12.60 7.59 -8.40
CA PRO A 181 -13.81 7.19 -7.64
C PRO A 181 -13.75 7.54 -6.14
N ASN A 182 -12.54 7.61 -5.56
CA ASN A 182 -12.31 7.90 -4.15
C ASN A 182 -11.10 8.83 -3.99
N GLU A 183 -11.12 9.67 -2.94
CA GLU A 183 -10.00 10.56 -2.58
C GLU A 183 -9.30 10.02 -1.33
N LEU A 184 -8.46 8.98 -1.50
CA LEU A 184 -7.88 8.28 -0.36
C LEU A 184 -6.49 8.80 -0.01
N VAL A 185 -6.14 8.80 1.27
CA VAL A 185 -4.75 8.88 1.74
C VAL A 185 -4.36 7.58 2.40
N ARG A 186 -3.28 6.97 1.92
CA ARG A 186 -2.79 5.69 2.41
C ARG A 186 -1.66 5.87 3.42
N LEU A 187 -1.93 5.46 4.65
CA LEU A 187 -0.93 5.27 5.71
C LEU A 187 -0.34 3.87 5.60
N ALA A 188 0.64 3.69 4.70
CA ALA A 188 1.30 2.41 4.50
C ALA A 188 2.31 2.10 5.61
N ILE A 189 2.23 0.90 6.19
CA ILE A 189 3.08 0.50 7.32
C ILE A 189 4.13 -0.53 6.85
N PRO A 190 5.42 -0.14 6.79
CA PRO A 190 6.54 -1.06 6.57
C PRO A 190 6.60 -2.16 7.65
N ARG A 191 7.08 -3.34 7.25
CA ARG A 191 7.11 -4.52 8.10
C ARG A 191 8.34 -4.47 9.02
N ARG A 192 8.14 -4.67 10.33
CA ARG A 192 9.22 -4.71 11.35
C ARG A 192 10.08 -3.44 11.45
N VAL A 193 9.52 -2.27 11.10
CA VAL A 193 10.24 -0.98 11.18
C VAL A 193 9.73 -0.13 12.34
N TYR A 194 8.41 0.06 12.42
CA TYR A 194 7.79 0.93 13.41
C TYR A 194 7.28 0.15 14.63
N THR A 195 7.31 0.83 15.78
CA THR A 195 6.84 0.34 17.08
C THR A 195 5.44 0.87 17.39
N GLN A 196 4.84 0.43 18.48
CA GLN A 196 3.55 0.94 18.93
C GLN A 196 3.58 2.46 19.21
N SER A 197 4.64 2.99 19.82
CA SER A 197 4.75 4.44 20.09
C SER A 197 4.79 5.28 18.81
N HIS A 198 5.37 4.76 17.72
CA HIS A 198 5.29 5.44 16.42
C HIS A 198 3.85 5.46 15.89
N ILE A 199 3.07 4.39 16.11
CA ILE A 199 1.67 4.35 15.73
C ILE A 199 0.83 5.31 16.58
N GLU A 200 1.11 5.39 17.88
CA GLU A 200 0.47 6.35 18.79
C GLU A 200 0.78 7.79 18.41
N TYR A 201 2.02 8.09 18.03
CA TYR A 201 2.38 9.40 17.48
C TYR A 201 1.57 9.77 16.23
N VAL A 202 1.34 8.82 15.32
CA VAL A 202 0.46 9.05 14.16
C VAL A 202 -0.96 9.40 14.62
N ILE A 203 -1.49 8.70 15.62
CA ILE A 203 -2.84 8.95 16.17
C ILE A 203 -2.90 10.37 16.77
N GLU A 204 -1.92 10.78 17.57
CA GLU A 204 -1.81 12.13 18.15
C GLU A 204 -1.75 13.21 17.08
N VAL A 205 -1.08 12.96 15.94
CA VAL A 205 -1.06 13.92 14.83
C VAL A 205 -2.44 14.09 14.22
N PHE A 206 -3.24 13.03 14.13
CA PHE A 206 -4.63 13.14 13.66
C PHE A 206 -5.50 13.98 14.61
N GLU A 207 -5.28 13.91 15.93
CA GLU A 207 -5.94 14.80 16.89
C GLU A 207 -5.64 16.28 16.57
N LYS A 208 -4.37 16.60 16.31
CA LYS A 208 -3.94 17.95 15.88
C LYS A 208 -4.43 18.33 14.47
N MET A 209 -4.77 17.37 13.63
CA MET A 209 -5.34 17.64 12.31
C MET A 209 -6.82 18.02 12.39
N PHE A 210 -7.57 17.47 13.35
CA PHE A 210 -8.94 17.94 13.61
C PHE A 210 -8.95 19.42 14.02
N GLU A 211 -7.96 19.83 14.82
CA GLU A 211 -7.76 21.24 15.17
C GLU A 211 -7.44 22.08 13.92
N GLY A 212 -8.41 22.89 13.52
CA GLY A 212 -8.28 23.79 12.37
C GLY A 212 -8.45 23.12 11.02
N LYS A 213 -9.03 21.90 10.96
CA LYS A 213 -9.28 21.19 9.70
C LYS A 213 -10.06 22.03 8.68
N ASP A 214 -11.01 22.84 9.15
CA ASP A 214 -11.87 23.69 8.30
C ASP A 214 -11.13 24.89 7.69
N LYS A 215 -9.91 25.17 8.17
CA LYS A 215 -9.03 26.22 7.64
C LYS A 215 -8.03 25.70 6.61
N VAL A 216 -7.91 24.37 6.48
CA VAL A 216 -7.03 23.75 5.48
C VAL A 216 -7.57 24.07 4.10
N ARG A 217 -6.70 24.55 3.22
CA ARG A 217 -7.02 24.83 1.83
C ARG A 217 -6.53 23.71 0.93
N GLY A 218 -7.21 23.53 -0.19
CA GLY A 218 -6.78 22.61 -1.23
C GLY A 218 -5.48 23.06 -1.91
N VAL A 219 -5.09 22.32 -2.93
CA VAL A 219 -3.89 22.59 -3.73
C VAL A 219 -4.25 22.59 -5.20
N LYS A 220 -3.45 23.30 -6.00
CA LYS A 220 -3.49 23.21 -7.47
C LYS A 220 -2.18 22.68 -8.00
N ILE A 221 -2.23 21.94 -9.10
CA ILE A 221 -1.04 21.50 -9.83
C ILE A 221 -0.48 22.71 -10.59
N ILE A 222 0.83 22.96 -10.46
CA ILE A 222 1.55 24.02 -11.19
C ILE A 222 2.53 23.45 -12.23
N GLU A 223 2.92 22.19 -12.07
CA GLU A 223 3.76 21.45 -13.02
C GLU A 223 3.26 20.01 -13.04
N GLU A 224 2.91 19.51 -14.22
CA GLU A 224 2.33 18.17 -14.41
C GLU A 224 3.11 17.42 -15.52
N PRO A 225 3.73 16.26 -15.23
CA PRO A 225 4.33 15.44 -16.28
C PRO A 225 3.23 14.69 -17.06
N GLU A 226 3.55 14.29 -18.28
CA GLU A 226 2.63 13.55 -19.16
C GLU A 226 2.19 12.19 -18.58
N PHE A 227 3.12 11.48 -17.95
CA PHE A 227 2.87 10.15 -17.38
C PHE A 227 3.13 10.13 -15.88
N LEU A 228 2.28 9.39 -15.15
CA LEU A 228 2.44 9.09 -13.72
C LEU A 228 2.62 10.34 -12.85
N ARG A 229 1.80 11.37 -13.08
CA ARG A 229 1.89 12.69 -12.43
C ARG A 229 2.05 12.70 -10.92
N HIS A 230 1.46 11.74 -10.21
CA HIS A 230 1.57 11.64 -8.75
C HIS A 230 2.99 11.45 -8.23
N PHE A 231 3.97 11.09 -9.06
CA PHE A 231 5.37 10.99 -8.63
C PHE A 231 6.12 12.32 -8.61
N THR A 232 5.87 13.20 -9.58
CA THR A 232 6.73 14.38 -9.81
C THR A 232 5.98 15.68 -10.03
N ALA A 233 4.64 15.68 -9.99
CA ALA A 233 3.87 16.91 -10.06
C ALA A 233 4.23 17.87 -8.92
N LYS A 234 4.22 19.17 -9.22
CA LYS A 234 4.42 20.23 -8.23
C LYS A 234 3.09 20.93 -7.96
N PHE A 235 2.93 21.38 -6.72
CA PHE A 235 1.68 21.95 -6.24
C PHE A 235 1.91 23.29 -5.57
N GLU A 236 0.88 24.14 -5.62
CA GLU A 236 0.78 25.37 -4.84
C GLU A 236 -0.48 25.32 -3.97
N ARG A 237 -0.40 25.87 -2.75
CA ARG A 237 -1.57 26.05 -1.88
C ARG A 237 -2.48 27.12 -2.46
N LEU A 238 -3.79 26.87 -2.42
CA LEU A 238 -4.80 27.87 -2.74
C LEU A 238 -5.01 28.84 -1.57
#